data_AF-A0A7C3SVF7-F1
#
_entry.id   AF-A0A7C3SVF7-F1
#
_cell.length_a   1.000
_cell.length_b   1.000
_cell.length_c   1.000
_cell.angle_alpha   90.00
_cell.angle_beta   90.00
_cell.angle_gamma   90.00
#
_symmetry.space_group_name_H-M   'P 1'
#
loop_
_entity.id
_entity.type
_entity.pdbx_description
1 polymer ?
#
loop_
_entity_poly.entity_id
_entity_poly.type
_entity_poly.pdbx_seq_one_letter_code
_entity_poly.pdbx_strand_id
1 'polypeptide(L)'
;MIYQRPTFMRYVIETAGNVEYIIKAVEITKELKAPQAVLWEEFNKRVGLQKKSIRFAEPHFSFAKELSLISNEQQDCTEEGRALLAAYNKTLKKPIFILVYQFLKNDASFFLPYLRFCLNSGILPNGKQIHQQIEMARKSYESLLSYYGKFGTLFIPPLKKKISERTLKHHVLARNRFLFSEVGLNLNNSQTERLMEKFNEFAYTNLPDDAFHRLGEVMTDKRPDDVEEDFLHMLIKEAYSKLKLYKLASAKGAFLYVNQLLLPNKAVQFSIFRRHLKDHGFKLEPSFDRDDFLFAPKEELK
;
A
#
# COMPACT_ATOMS: atom_id res chain seq x y z
N MET A 1 -25.84 0.65 -7.82
CA MET A 1 -24.80 0.76 -6.79
C MET A 1 -23.62 -0.09 -7.26
N ILE A 2 -22.50 0.51 -7.63
CA ILE A 2 -21.30 -0.26 -8.02
C ILE A 2 -20.65 -0.72 -6.72
N TYR A 3 -20.73 -2.02 -6.44
CA TYR A 3 -20.16 -2.61 -5.23
C TYR A 3 -18.63 -2.55 -5.30
N GLN A 4 -18.01 -1.80 -4.38
CA GLN A 4 -16.56 -1.76 -4.26
C GLN A 4 -16.06 -3.02 -3.58
N ARG A 5 -14.90 -3.50 -4.03
CA ARG A 5 -14.25 -4.66 -3.44
C ARG A 5 -13.85 -4.32 -1.99
N PRO A 6 -14.09 -5.21 -1.05
CA PRO A 6 -13.69 -5.01 0.34
C PRO A 6 -12.16 -4.91 0.45
N THR A 7 -11.67 -3.94 1.24
CA THR A 7 -10.23 -3.70 1.45
C THR A 7 -9.82 -4.28 2.81
N PHE A 8 -9.30 -5.51 2.78
CA PHE A 8 -8.86 -6.21 3.97
C PHE A 8 -7.68 -7.12 3.63
N MET A 9 -6.54 -6.90 4.27
CA MET A 9 -5.38 -7.76 4.16
C MET A 9 -5.59 -9.03 4.96
N ARG A 10 -5.65 -10.17 4.28
CA ARG A 10 -6.11 -11.45 4.84
C ARG A 10 -4.96 -12.30 5.35
N TYR A 11 -3.89 -12.40 4.55
CA TYR A 11 -2.78 -13.31 4.75
C TYR A 11 -1.61 -12.60 5.41
N VAL A 12 -1.87 -12.02 6.57
CA VAL A 12 -0.87 -11.28 7.35
C VAL A 12 -0.49 -12.09 8.60
N ILE A 13 0.82 -12.21 8.81
CA ILE A 13 1.42 -13.01 9.89
C ILE A 13 2.12 -12.04 10.86
N GLU A 14 2.04 -12.29 12.17
CA GLU A 14 2.51 -11.37 13.22
C GLU A 14 3.97 -10.91 13.08
N THR A 15 4.82 -11.72 12.44
CA THR A 15 6.24 -11.42 12.23
C THR A 15 6.51 -10.52 11.02
N ALA A 16 5.50 -10.25 10.19
CA ALA A 16 5.59 -9.32 9.07
C ALA A 16 5.68 -7.84 9.53
N GLY A 17 5.72 -6.91 8.58
CA GLY A 17 5.70 -5.46 8.88
C GLY A 17 7.06 -4.80 9.06
N ASN A 18 8.18 -5.51 8.87
CA ASN A 18 9.47 -4.84 8.65
C ASN A 18 9.51 -4.30 7.20
N VAL A 19 9.64 -2.98 7.04
CA VAL A 19 9.59 -2.29 5.75
C VAL A 19 10.75 -2.69 4.85
N GLU A 20 11.97 -2.80 5.39
CA GLU A 20 13.16 -3.19 4.61
C GLU A 20 13.00 -4.61 4.06
N TYR A 21 12.40 -5.51 4.84
CA TYR A 21 12.12 -6.88 4.39
C TYR A 21 10.98 -6.95 3.36
N ILE A 22 9.97 -6.09 3.47
CA ILE A 22 8.94 -5.97 2.43
C ILE A 22 9.56 -5.47 1.13
N ILE A 23 10.37 -4.40 1.17
CA ILE A 23 11.08 -3.86 -0.01
C ILE A 23 11.97 -4.94 -0.62
N LYS A 24 12.74 -5.68 0.20
CA LYS A 24 13.61 -6.76 -0.27
C LYS A 24 12.83 -7.90 -0.92
N ALA A 25 11.65 -8.24 -0.42
CA ALA A 25 10.78 -9.23 -1.06
C ALA A 25 10.34 -8.76 -2.46
N VAL A 26 9.92 -7.50 -2.61
CA VAL A 26 9.54 -6.91 -3.90
C VAL A 26 10.72 -6.88 -4.89
N GLU A 27 11.92 -6.52 -4.41
CA GLU A 27 13.17 -6.52 -5.18
C GLU A 27 13.49 -7.91 -5.74
N ILE A 28 13.52 -8.93 -4.88
CA ILE A 28 13.81 -10.31 -5.27
C ILE A 28 12.77 -10.85 -6.26
N THR A 29 11.49 -10.56 -6.02
CA THR A 29 10.42 -10.92 -6.96
C THR A 29 10.63 -10.30 -8.33
N LYS A 30 10.96 -9.00 -8.39
CA LYS A 30 11.22 -8.29 -9.65
C LYS A 30 12.39 -8.88 -10.41
N GLU A 31 13.47 -9.24 -9.71
CA GLU A 31 14.70 -9.76 -10.30
C GLU A 31 14.56 -11.19 -10.80
N LEU A 32 13.99 -12.08 -9.99
CA LEU A 32 14.04 -13.52 -10.25
C LEU A 32 12.83 -14.05 -11.01
N LYS A 33 11.63 -13.48 -10.82
CA LYS A 33 10.37 -13.97 -11.40
C LYS A 33 10.22 -15.50 -11.28
N ALA A 34 10.57 -16.02 -10.11
CA ALA A 34 10.75 -17.44 -9.87
C ALA A 34 9.63 -18.01 -8.98
N PRO A 35 9.48 -19.34 -8.90
CA PRO A 35 8.58 -19.97 -7.95
C PRO A 35 8.87 -19.54 -6.50
N GLN A 36 7.82 -19.55 -5.67
CA GLN A 36 7.86 -19.02 -4.30
C GLN A 36 8.98 -19.64 -3.42
N ALA A 37 9.26 -20.94 -3.56
CA ALA A 37 10.33 -21.60 -2.83
C ALA A 37 11.71 -20.96 -3.11
N VAL A 38 12.00 -20.70 -4.39
CA VAL A 38 13.25 -20.06 -4.83
C VAL A 38 13.34 -18.62 -4.31
N LEU A 39 12.23 -17.87 -4.36
CA LEU A 39 12.18 -16.50 -3.84
C LEU A 39 12.47 -16.46 -2.33
N TRP A 40 11.94 -17.43 -1.58
CA TRP A 40 12.15 -17.53 -0.13
C TRP A 40 13.58 -17.91 0.25
N GLU A 41 14.18 -18.84 -0.48
CA GLU A 41 15.58 -19.22 -0.31
C GLU A 41 16.52 -18.04 -0.57
N GLU A 42 16.33 -17.35 -1.70
CA GLU A 42 17.13 -16.17 -2.03
C GLU A 42 16.95 -15.05 -1.01
N PHE A 43 15.73 -14.82 -0.54
CA PHE A 43 15.45 -13.85 0.52
C PHE A 43 16.27 -14.16 1.77
N ASN A 44 16.18 -15.38 2.29
CA ASN A 44 16.91 -15.78 3.50
C ASN A 44 18.43 -15.66 3.33
N LYS A 45 18.94 -15.94 2.13
CA LYS A 45 20.35 -15.74 1.79
C LYS A 45 20.73 -14.26 1.87
N ARG A 46 19.96 -13.36 1.24
CA ARG A 46 20.26 -11.91 1.22
C ARG A 46 20.14 -11.22 2.58
N VAL A 47 19.25 -11.69 3.45
CA VAL A 47 19.10 -11.14 4.81
C VAL A 47 20.02 -11.81 5.85
N GLY A 48 20.94 -12.69 5.42
CA GLY A 48 21.95 -13.31 6.28
C GLY A 48 21.41 -14.41 7.21
N LEU A 49 20.29 -15.05 6.86
CA LEU A 49 19.57 -16.00 7.71
C LEU A 49 19.68 -17.45 7.21
N GLN A 50 20.83 -17.83 6.67
CA GLN A 50 21.07 -19.14 6.02
C GLN A 50 20.72 -20.39 6.87
N LYS A 51 20.57 -20.26 8.19
CA LYS A 51 20.19 -21.36 9.11
C LYS A 51 18.74 -21.29 9.63
N LYS A 52 17.94 -20.31 9.24
CA LYS A 52 16.53 -20.21 9.68
C LYS A 52 15.60 -20.99 8.75
N SER A 53 14.44 -21.37 9.27
CA SER A 53 13.36 -21.98 8.47
C SER A 53 13.06 -21.13 7.24
N ILE A 54 12.89 -21.78 6.08
CA ILE A 54 12.47 -21.14 4.82
C ILE A 54 11.22 -20.26 5.03
N ARG A 55 10.36 -20.64 5.98
CA ARG A 55 9.14 -19.92 6.37
C ARG A 55 9.38 -18.56 7.05
N PHE A 56 10.63 -18.16 7.30
CA PHE A 56 10.93 -16.80 7.76
C PHE A 56 10.57 -15.75 6.69
N ALA A 57 10.78 -16.06 5.41
CA ALA A 57 10.47 -15.16 4.30
C ALA A 57 8.95 -14.99 4.07
N GLU A 58 8.19 -16.06 4.30
CA GLU A 58 6.75 -16.15 4.01
C GLU A 58 5.92 -14.95 4.51
N PRO A 59 6.02 -14.51 5.78
CA PRO A 59 5.33 -13.32 6.29
C PRO A 59 5.57 -12.05 5.45
N HIS A 60 6.79 -11.84 4.96
CA HIS A 60 7.18 -10.61 4.26
C HIS A 60 6.66 -10.60 2.81
N PHE A 61 6.77 -11.74 2.11
CA PHE A 61 6.16 -11.90 0.79
C PHE A 61 4.64 -11.80 0.85
N SER A 62 4.02 -12.39 1.87
CA SER A 62 2.56 -12.33 2.03
C SER A 62 2.10 -10.90 2.29
N PHE A 63 2.80 -10.14 3.15
CA PHE A 63 2.49 -8.74 3.38
C PHE A 63 2.69 -7.87 2.12
N ALA A 64 3.76 -8.12 1.35
CA ALA A 64 4.01 -7.40 0.09
C ALA A 64 2.92 -7.66 -0.96
N LYS A 65 2.40 -8.90 -1.03
CA LYS A 65 1.24 -9.26 -1.86
C LYS A 65 -0.04 -8.56 -1.41
N GLU A 66 -0.30 -8.52 -0.11
CA GLU A 66 -1.45 -7.82 0.47
C GLU A 66 -1.38 -6.30 0.28
N LEU A 67 -0.19 -5.72 0.16
CA LEU A 67 0.03 -4.33 -0.27
C LEU A 67 -0.11 -4.12 -1.79
N SER A 68 -0.43 -5.16 -2.57
CA SER A 68 -0.46 -5.13 -4.02
C SER A 68 0.88 -4.71 -4.67
N LEU A 69 2.01 -5.00 -4.01
CA LEU A 69 3.37 -4.75 -4.54
C LEU A 69 3.91 -5.95 -5.34
N ILE A 70 3.33 -7.12 -5.08
CA ILE A 70 3.61 -8.39 -5.76
C ILE A 70 2.28 -8.98 -6.20
N SER A 71 2.23 -9.48 -7.44
CA SER A 71 1.06 -10.17 -7.97
C SER A 71 0.79 -11.47 -7.21
N ASN A 72 -0.47 -11.69 -6.83
CA ASN A 72 -0.91 -12.94 -6.19
C ASN A 72 -0.78 -14.16 -7.10
N GLU A 73 -0.99 -13.97 -8.41
CA GLU A 73 -1.08 -15.06 -9.39
C GLU A 73 0.25 -15.32 -10.08
N GLN A 74 0.95 -14.26 -10.48
CA GLN A 74 2.07 -14.35 -11.42
C GLN A 74 3.45 -14.31 -10.73
N GLN A 75 3.48 -14.08 -9.41
CA GLN A 75 4.74 -13.88 -8.66
C GLN A 75 5.66 -12.85 -9.36
N ASP A 76 5.05 -11.81 -9.94
CA ASP A 76 5.75 -10.68 -10.58
C ASP A 76 5.54 -9.41 -9.74
N CYS A 77 6.49 -8.49 -9.89
CA CYS A 77 6.42 -7.15 -9.32
C CYS A 77 5.36 -6.35 -10.07
N THR A 78 4.38 -5.82 -9.32
CA THR A 78 3.32 -4.97 -9.87
C THR A 78 3.85 -3.58 -10.21
N GLU A 79 3.03 -2.76 -10.84
CA GLU A 79 3.37 -1.37 -11.15
C GLU A 79 3.58 -0.52 -9.89
N GLU A 80 2.83 -0.81 -8.83
CA GLU A 80 3.01 -0.22 -7.50
C GLU A 80 4.33 -0.68 -6.85
N GLY A 81 4.68 -1.96 -7.00
CA GLY A 81 5.97 -2.50 -6.57
C GLY A 81 7.15 -1.84 -7.32
N ARG A 82 7.01 -1.61 -8.62
CA ARG A 82 8.03 -0.91 -9.44
C ARG A 82 8.19 0.54 -9.00
N ALA A 83 7.08 1.25 -8.77
CA ALA A 83 7.08 2.62 -8.27
C ALA A 83 7.76 2.72 -6.90
N LEU A 84 7.46 1.79 -5.99
CA LEU A 84 8.10 1.68 -4.68
C LEU A 84 9.63 1.53 -4.81
N LEU A 85 10.09 0.55 -5.59
CA LEU A 85 11.52 0.29 -5.78
C LEU A 85 12.23 1.46 -6.46
N ALA A 86 11.61 2.08 -7.47
CA ALA A 86 12.16 3.26 -8.13
C ALA A 86 12.34 4.43 -7.16
N ALA A 87 11.35 4.68 -6.29
CA ALA A 87 11.41 5.76 -5.30
C ALA A 87 12.45 5.46 -4.20
N TYR A 88 12.50 4.22 -3.72
CA TYR A 88 13.49 3.77 -2.74
C TYR A 88 14.91 3.93 -3.29
N ASN A 89 15.17 3.48 -4.52
CA ASN A 89 16.49 3.58 -5.14
C ASN A 89 16.91 5.03 -5.41
N LYS A 90 15.95 5.93 -5.69
CA LYS A 90 16.25 7.36 -5.91
C LYS A 90 16.58 8.10 -4.62
N THR A 91 15.88 7.78 -3.53
CA THR A 91 15.95 8.58 -2.28
C THR A 91 16.79 7.92 -1.19
N LEU A 92 17.03 6.61 -1.29
CA LEU A 92 17.63 5.77 -0.24
C LEU A 92 16.89 5.88 1.11
N LYS A 93 15.61 6.25 1.08
CA LYS A 93 14.73 6.40 2.23
C LYS A 93 13.49 5.52 2.05
N LYS A 94 12.90 5.09 3.17
CA LYS A 94 11.62 4.37 3.18
C LYS A 94 10.56 5.17 2.44
N PRO A 95 9.93 4.65 1.36
CA PRO A 95 8.91 5.38 0.60
C PRO A 95 7.57 5.40 1.34
N ILE A 96 7.52 6.16 2.44
CA ILE A 96 6.44 6.13 3.42
C ILE A 96 5.08 6.45 2.80
N PHE A 97 5.00 7.40 1.87
CA PHE A 97 3.73 7.84 1.29
C PHE A 97 3.13 6.76 0.38
N ILE A 98 3.96 6.09 -0.44
CA ILE A 98 3.50 4.93 -1.22
C ILE A 98 3.01 3.83 -0.29
N LEU A 99 3.78 3.51 0.75
CA LEU A 99 3.47 2.42 1.67
C LEU A 99 2.19 2.66 2.48
N VAL A 100 1.96 3.89 2.98
CA VAL A 100 0.69 4.23 3.65
C VAL A 100 -0.47 4.25 2.67
N TYR A 101 -0.28 4.81 1.47
CA TYR A 101 -1.33 4.81 0.44
C TYR A 101 -1.76 3.39 0.08
N GLN A 102 -0.79 2.49 -0.19
CA GLN A 102 -1.09 1.09 -0.47
C GLN A 102 -1.73 0.38 0.72
N PHE A 103 -1.28 0.68 1.93
CA PHE A 103 -1.87 0.11 3.13
C PHE A 103 -3.35 0.51 3.28
N LEU A 104 -3.66 1.80 3.18
CA LEU A 104 -5.05 2.28 3.23
C LEU A 104 -5.88 1.71 2.08
N LYS A 105 -5.33 1.71 0.85
CA LYS A 105 -6.03 1.18 -0.32
C LYS A 105 -6.42 -0.30 -0.16
N ASN A 106 -5.58 -1.10 0.48
CA ASN A 106 -5.79 -2.54 0.59
C ASN A 106 -6.37 -2.99 1.93
N ASP A 107 -6.45 -2.11 2.94
CA ASP A 107 -6.86 -2.50 4.30
C ASP A 107 -7.82 -1.54 5.02
N ALA A 108 -8.25 -0.44 4.40
CA ALA A 108 -9.09 0.58 5.03
C ALA A 108 -10.33 0.00 5.75
N SER A 109 -10.99 -1.00 5.17
CA SER A 109 -12.22 -1.58 5.71
C SER A 109 -12.06 -2.35 7.01
N PHE A 110 -10.83 -2.76 7.33
CA PHE A 110 -10.49 -3.33 8.63
C PHE A 110 -9.70 -2.33 9.49
N PHE A 111 -8.71 -1.66 8.91
CA PHE A 111 -7.80 -0.82 9.66
C PHE A 111 -8.47 0.41 10.26
N LEU A 112 -9.27 1.15 9.50
CA LEU A 112 -9.87 2.39 9.99
C LEU A 112 -10.87 2.13 11.12
N PRO A 113 -11.78 1.14 11.03
CA PRO A 113 -12.61 0.78 12.19
C PRO A 113 -11.79 0.30 13.39
N TYR A 114 -10.73 -0.50 13.16
CA TYR A 114 -9.82 -0.95 14.24
C TYR A 114 -9.18 0.25 14.94
N LEU A 115 -8.66 1.21 14.17
CA LEU A 115 -8.00 2.39 14.70
C LEU A 115 -8.99 3.25 15.49
N ARG A 116 -10.20 3.46 14.96
CA ARG A 116 -11.28 4.17 15.66
C ARG A 116 -11.62 3.53 17.00
N PHE A 117 -11.75 2.20 17.05
CA PHE A 117 -12.03 1.49 18.29
C PHE A 117 -10.90 1.61 19.32
N CYS A 118 -9.65 1.55 18.86
CA CYS A 118 -8.48 1.79 19.71
C CYS A 118 -8.48 3.20 20.30
N LEU A 119 -8.61 4.24 19.46
CA LEU A 119 -8.59 5.64 19.89
C LEU A 119 -9.74 5.97 20.84
N ASN A 120 -10.97 5.53 20.53
CA ASN A 120 -12.13 5.75 21.40
C ASN A 120 -12.02 5.04 22.76
N SER A 121 -11.18 4.01 22.86
CA SER A 121 -10.96 3.26 24.09
C SER A 121 -9.70 3.70 24.84
N GLY A 122 -9.00 4.75 24.37
CA GLY A 122 -7.70 5.17 24.91
C GLY A 122 -6.57 4.14 24.73
N ILE A 123 -6.76 3.16 23.85
CA ILE A 123 -5.77 2.11 23.58
C ILE A 123 -4.84 2.62 22.48
N LEU A 124 -3.57 2.76 22.81
CA LEU A 124 -2.57 3.08 21.80
C LEU A 124 -2.26 1.83 20.95
N PRO A 125 -2.32 1.91 19.61
CA PRO A 125 -1.95 0.79 18.73
C PRO A 125 -0.49 0.34 18.87
N ASN A 126 0.40 1.20 19.35
CA ASN A 126 1.80 0.86 19.68
C ASN A 126 1.98 0.37 21.13
N GLY A 127 0.91 0.30 21.92
CA GLY A 127 0.94 -0.09 23.32
C GLY A 127 1.14 -1.59 23.53
N LYS A 128 1.49 -1.97 24.77
CA LYS A 128 1.66 -3.38 25.19
C LYS A 128 0.34 -4.11 25.47
N GLN A 129 -0.80 -3.47 25.25
CA GLN A 129 -2.15 -3.94 25.61
C GLN A 129 -2.74 -4.90 24.58
N ILE A 130 -2.01 -5.97 24.25
CA ILE A 130 -2.35 -6.85 23.12
C ILE A 130 -3.74 -7.48 23.22
N HIS A 131 -4.18 -7.89 24.42
CA HIS A 131 -5.51 -8.48 24.60
C HIS A 131 -6.63 -7.49 24.26
N GLN A 132 -6.48 -6.22 24.66
CA GLN A 132 -7.46 -5.18 24.35
C GLN A 132 -7.43 -4.82 22.86
N GLN A 133 -6.24 -4.79 22.23
CA GLN A 133 -6.12 -4.59 20.78
C GLN A 133 -6.76 -5.73 19.98
N ILE A 134 -6.63 -6.98 20.43
CA ILE A 134 -7.30 -8.13 19.81
C ILE A 134 -8.83 -7.97 19.89
N GLU A 135 -9.35 -7.46 21.01
CA GLU A 135 -10.78 -7.18 21.16
C GLU A 135 -11.24 -6.06 20.21
N MET A 136 -10.46 -4.99 20.05
CA MET A 136 -10.75 -3.94 19.05
C MET A 136 -10.71 -4.47 17.62
N ALA A 137 -9.77 -5.37 17.33
CA ALA A 137 -9.68 -6.05 16.05
C ALA A 137 -10.87 -6.98 15.79
N ARG A 138 -11.40 -7.65 16.84
CA ARG A 138 -12.62 -8.45 16.75
C ARG A 138 -13.82 -7.58 16.36
N LYS A 139 -14.02 -6.45 17.05
CA LYS A 139 -15.07 -5.48 16.71
C LYS A 139 -14.95 -4.93 15.30
N SER A 140 -13.72 -4.67 14.84
CA SER A 140 -13.46 -4.26 13.45
C SER A 140 -13.86 -5.36 12.46
N TYR A 141 -13.47 -6.61 12.73
CA TYR A 141 -13.82 -7.75 11.89
C TYR A 141 -15.34 -7.98 11.82
N GLU A 142 -16.04 -7.82 12.95
CA GLU A 142 -17.51 -7.90 13.01
C GLU A 142 -18.17 -6.76 12.21
N SER A 143 -17.58 -5.55 12.24
CA SER A 143 -18.05 -4.42 11.42
C SER A 143 -17.87 -4.72 9.93
N LEU A 144 -16.72 -5.27 9.53
CA LEU A 144 -16.44 -5.71 8.16
C LEU A 144 -17.44 -6.79 7.72
N LEU A 145 -17.71 -7.78 8.58
CA LEU A 145 -18.71 -8.82 8.33
C LEU A 145 -20.13 -8.27 8.23
N SER A 146 -20.50 -7.29 9.05
CA SER A 146 -21.83 -6.68 8.99
C SER A 146 -22.04 -5.95 7.67
N TYR A 147 -21.04 -5.19 7.24
CA TYR A 147 -21.10 -4.41 6.00
C TYR A 147 -21.06 -5.30 4.75
N TYR A 148 -20.09 -6.21 4.67
CA TYR A 148 -19.88 -7.00 3.46
C TYR A 148 -20.32 -8.47 3.53
N GLY A 149 -20.71 -8.98 4.70
CA GLY A 149 -21.01 -10.41 4.88
C GLY A 149 -22.21 -10.90 4.07
N LYS A 150 -23.16 -10.02 3.75
CA LYS A 150 -24.25 -10.29 2.81
C LYS A 150 -23.76 -10.49 1.36
N PHE A 151 -22.57 -9.97 1.05
CA PHE A 151 -21.89 -10.07 -0.24
C PHE A 151 -20.72 -11.06 -0.19
N GLY A 152 -20.84 -12.11 0.64
CA GLY A 152 -19.74 -13.04 0.95
C GLY A 152 -19.04 -13.69 -0.26
N THR A 153 -19.68 -13.70 -1.44
CA THR A 153 -19.11 -14.16 -2.72
C THR A 153 -18.08 -13.20 -3.32
N LEU A 154 -18.04 -11.93 -2.91
CA LEU A 154 -17.08 -10.94 -3.39
C LEU A 154 -15.69 -11.08 -2.75
N PHE A 155 -15.57 -11.90 -1.69
CA PHE A 155 -14.30 -12.21 -1.05
C PHE A 155 -13.79 -13.57 -1.55
N ILE A 156 -12.54 -13.62 -2.02
CA ILE A 156 -11.85 -14.86 -2.31
C ILE A 156 -10.62 -14.93 -1.39
N PRO A 157 -10.58 -15.86 -0.41
CA PRO A 157 -11.65 -16.76 0.04
C PRO A 157 -12.77 -15.99 0.79
N PRO A 158 -13.98 -16.53 0.98
CA PRO A 158 -15.05 -15.83 1.71
C PRO A 158 -14.66 -15.44 3.15
N LEU A 159 -15.23 -14.34 3.68
CA LEU A 159 -15.08 -14.02 5.10
C LEU A 159 -15.71 -15.10 5.97
N LYS A 160 -15.01 -15.50 7.04
CA LYS A 160 -15.51 -16.48 7.99
C LYS A 160 -16.41 -15.78 9.01
N LYS A 161 -17.56 -16.36 9.33
CA LYS A 161 -18.45 -15.82 10.38
C LYS A 161 -17.76 -15.72 11.76
N LYS A 162 -16.76 -16.56 12.01
CA LYS A 162 -15.95 -16.56 13.23
C LYS A 162 -14.47 -16.51 12.85
N ILE A 163 -13.74 -15.60 13.48
CA ILE A 163 -12.28 -15.48 13.37
C ILE A 163 -11.63 -15.88 14.70
N SER A 164 -10.59 -16.70 14.62
CA SER A 164 -9.86 -17.16 15.81
C SER A 164 -9.06 -16.02 16.44
N GLU A 165 -8.84 -16.10 17.75
CA GLU A 165 -8.02 -15.12 18.47
C GLU A 165 -6.58 -15.07 17.91
N ARG A 166 -6.01 -16.24 17.59
CA ARG A 166 -4.68 -16.33 16.94
C ARG A 166 -4.64 -15.57 15.62
N THR A 167 -5.66 -15.72 14.78
CA THR A 167 -5.74 -14.99 13.51
C THR A 167 -5.82 -13.49 13.76
N LEU A 168 -6.69 -13.02 14.66
CA LEU A 168 -6.79 -11.60 15.04
C LEU A 168 -5.46 -11.04 15.56
N LYS A 169 -4.76 -11.80 16.41
CA LYS A 169 -3.43 -11.44 16.92
C LYS A 169 -2.44 -11.23 15.76
N HIS A 170 -2.42 -12.13 14.78
CA HIS A 170 -1.59 -11.95 13.59
C HIS A 170 -1.92 -10.67 12.82
N HIS A 171 -3.21 -10.37 12.64
CA HIS A 171 -3.65 -9.14 11.97
C HIS A 171 -3.18 -7.89 12.72
N VAL A 172 -3.36 -7.85 14.03
CA VAL A 172 -2.99 -6.72 14.90
C VAL A 172 -1.49 -6.50 14.90
N LEU A 173 -0.72 -7.54 15.23
CA LEU A 173 0.72 -7.40 15.40
C LEU A 173 1.43 -7.02 14.09
N ALA A 174 1.03 -7.61 12.96
CA ALA A 174 1.62 -7.28 11.66
C ALA A 174 1.38 -5.81 11.28
N ARG A 175 0.16 -5.30 11.47
CA ARG A 175 -0.22 -3.90 11.18
C ARG A 175 0.47 -2.93 12.13
N ASN A 176 0.43 -3.23 13.43
CA ASN A 176 1.04 -2.36 14.43
C ASN A 176 2.56 -2.29 14.23
N ARG A 177 3.20 -3.42 13.89
CA ARG A 177 4.61 -3.44 13.53
C ARG A 177 4.88 -2.63 12.26
N PHE A 178 4.08 -2.81 11.21
CA PHE A 178 4.24 -2.08 9.96
C PHE A 178 4.09 -0.56 10.13
N LEU A 179 3.08 -0.10 10.87
CA LEU A 179 2.78 1.32 10.98
C LEU A 179 3.59 2.01 12.07
N PHE A 180 3.70 1.43 13.26
CA PHE A 180 4.12 2.17 14.47
C PHE A 180 5.49 1.77 15.01
N SER A 181 6.12 0.71 14.51
CA SER A 181 7.46 0.32 14.96
C SER A 181 8.57 1.03 14.18
N GLU A 182 9.75 1.12 14.77
CA GLU A 182 10.96 1.69 14.15
C GLU A 182 11.37 0.95 12.86
N VAL A 183 11.25 -0.39 12.85
CA VAL A 183 11.51 -1.20 11.66
C VAL A 183 10.38 -1.10 10.63
N GLY A 184 9.24 -0.54 11.02
CA GLY A 184 8.10 -0.21 10.18
C GLY A 184 8.20 1.22 9.61
N LEU A 185 7.07 1.91 9.57
CA LEU A 185 6.93 3.30 9.13
C LEU A 185 7.10 4.32 10.27
N ASN A 186 7.12 3.86 11.52
CA ASN A 186 7.35 4.67 12.71
C ASN A 186 6.39 5.87 12.85
N LEU A 187 5.10 5.66 12.58
CA LEU A 187 4.07 6.68 12.79
C LEU A 187 3.87 6.95 14.29
N ASN A 188 3.85 8.23 14.66
CA ASN A 188 3.59 8.66 16.03
C ASN A 188 2.08 8.78 16.32
N ASN A 189 1.72 9.01 17.58
CA ASN A 189 0.31 9.10 18.00
C ASN A 189 -0.44 10.24 17.30
N SER A 190 0.17 11.42 17.16
CA SER A 190 -0.44 12.57 16.49
C SER A 190 -0.70 12.30 15.00
N GLN A 191 0.25 11.66 14.31
CA GLN A 191 0.07 11.20 12.93
C GLN A 191 -1.03 10.14 12.84
N THR A 192 -1.15 9.29 13.84
CA THR A 192 -2.17 8.24 13.91
C THR A 192 -3.58 8.83 14.08
N GLU A 193 -3.73 9.82 14.95
CA GLU A 193 -4.98 10.56 15.13
C GLU A 193 -5.39 11.28 13.85
N ARG A 194 -4.46 12.04 13.24
CA ARG A 194 -4.73 12.70 11.94
C ARG A 194 -5.06 11.71 10.83
N LEU A 195 -4.40 10.55 10.79
CA LEU A 195 -4.71 9.50 9.81
C LEU A 195 -6.16 9.04 9.96
N MET A 196 -6.62 8.86 11.21
CA MET A 196 -8.01 8.53 11.50
C MET A 196 -8.95 9.66 11.04
N GLU A 197 -8.68 10.90 11.43
CA GLU A 197 -9.52 12.06 11.08
C GLU A 197 -9.67 12.25 9.57
N LYS A 198 -8.56 12.18 8.83
CA LYS A 198 -8.54 12.45 7.39
C LYS A 198 -9.13 11.32 6.55
N PHE A 199 -9.15 10.09 7.08
CA PHE A 199 -9.56 8.92 6.30
C PHE A 199 -10.77 8.13 6.84
N ASN A 200 -11.33 8.45 8.02
CA ASN A 200 -12.42 7.69 8.64
C ASN A 200 -13.61 7.40 7.70
N GLU A 201 -14.00 8.38 6.89
CA GLU A 201 -15.12 8.27 5.95
C GLU A 201 -14.86 7.26 4.83
N PHE A 202 -13.61 6.91 4.55
CA PHE A 202 -13.20 5.98 3.49
C PHE A 202 -12.97 4.55 3.97
N ALA A 203 -13.45 4.17 5.17
CA ALA A 203 -13.37 2.79 5.64
C ALA A 203 -13.99 1.80 4.64
N TYR A 204 -15.12 2.15 4.03
CA TYR A 204 -15.84 1.26 3.13
C TYR A 204 -15.98 1.81 1.71
N THR A 205 -15.16 2.81 1.37
CA THR A 205 -15.14 3.43 0.05
C THR A 205 -13.72 3.53 -0.51
N ASN A 206 -13.59 3.78 -1.81
CA ASN A 206 -12.32 4.15 -2.42
C ASN A 206 -11.71 5.36 -1.73
N LEU A 207 -10.38 5.42 -1.71
CA LEU A 207 -9.65 6.60 -1.28
C LEU A 207 -10.00 7.82 -2.16
N PRO A 208 -9.98 9.03 -1.60
CA PRO A 208 -10.32 10.24 -2.33
C PRO A 208 -9.24 10.57 -3.37
N ASP A 209 -9.62 11.35 -4.38
CA ASP A 209 -8.72 11.81 -5.45
C ASP A 209 -7.52 12.61 -4.92
N ASP A 210 -7.70 13.29 -3.78
CA ASP A 210 -6.69 14.08 -3.07
C ASP A 210 -5.97 13.33 -1.94
N ALA A 211 -5.98 11.99 -1.96
CA ALA A 211 -5.41 11.17 -0.89
C ALA A 211 -3.96 11.54 -0.54
N PHE A 212 -3.12 11.91 -1.51
CA PHE A 212 -1.74 12.31 -1.23
C PHE A 212 -1.62 13.68 -0.55
N HIS A 213 -2.49 14.65 -0.85
CA HIS A 213 -2.57 15.89 -0.07
C HIS A 213 -2.90 15.59 1.39
N ARG A 214 -3.89 14.72 1.62
CA ARG A 214 -4.27 14.29 2.97
C ARG A 214 -3.13 13.55 3.67
N LEU A 215 -2.39 12.68 2.97
CA LEU A 215 -1.24 11.99 3.54
C LEU A 215 -0.11 12.95 3.92
N GLY A 216 0.18 13.96 3.10
CA GLY A 216 1.15 15.00 3.47
C GLY A 216 0.74 15.76 4.73
N GLU A 217 -0.53 16.11 4.84
CA GLU A 217 -1.11 16.76 6.02
C GLU A 217 -1.05 15.85 7.26
N VAL A 218 -1.34 14.56 7.12
CA VAL A 218 -1.18 13.58 8.20
C VAL A 218 0.27 13.57 8.71
N MET A 219 1.25 13.57 7.80
CA MET A 219 2.65 13.44 8.17
C MET A 219 3.26 14.72 8.75
N THR A 220 2.82 15.90 8.28
CA THR A 220 3.48 17.19 8.57
C THR A 220 2.61 18.24 9.24
N ASP A 221 1.32 17.95 9.48
CA ASP A 221 0.33 18.90 10.00
C ASP A 221 0.05 20.10 9.05
N LYS A 222 0.59 20.04 7.83
CA LYS A 222 0.43 21.07 6.80
C LYS A 222 -0.05 20.42 5.51
N ARG A 223 -1.08 21.00 4.91
CA ARG A 223 -1.56 20.55 3.60
C ARG A 223 -0.48 20.87 2.56
N PRO A 224 -0.06 19.89 1.73
CA PRO A 224 0.85 20.11 0.63
C PRO A 224 0.26 21.08 -0.40
N ASP A 225 1.10 21.88 -1.03
CA ASP A 225 0.72 22.76 -2.13
C ASP A 225 0.47 21.98 -3.41
N ASP A 226 -0.25 22.60 -4.35
CA ASP A 226 -0.40 22.05 -5.68
C ASP A 226 0.90 22.17 -6.50
N VAL A 227 1.02 21.31 -7.50
CA VAL A 227 2.20 21.23 -8.36
C VAL A 227 2.00 22.09 -9.59
N GLU A 228 2.99 22.94 -9.88
CA GLU A 228 3.05 23.69 -11.15
C GLU A 228 3.15 22.74 -12.35
N GLU A 229 2.45 23.08 -13.42
CA GLU A 229 2.25 22.22 -14.59
C GLU A 229 3.57 21.79 -15.26
N ASP A 230 4.50 22.72 -15.47
CA ASP A 230 5.80 22.43 -16.08
C ASP A 230 6.62 21.44 -15.23
N PHE A 231 6.59 21.63 -13.91
CA PHE A 231 7.29 20.75 -12.98
C PHE A 231 6.63 19.37 -12.93
N LEU A 232 5.30 19.30 -12.97
CA LEU A 232 4.55 18.05 -13.09
C LEU A 232 4.91 17.31 -14.39
N HIS A 233 4.99 18.02 -15.51
CA HIS A 233 5.36 17.43 -16.80
C HIS A 233 6.75 16.80 -16.76
N MET A 234 7.74 17.48 -16.16
CA MET A 234 9.09 16.96 -15.96
C MET A 234 9.08 15.67 -15.13
N LEU A 235 8.36 15.66 -13.99
CA LEU A 235 8.27 14.49 -13.11
C LEU A 235 7.57 13.30 -13.77
N ILE A 236 6.55 13.55 -14.61
CA ILE A 236 5.89 12.49 -15.39
C ILE A 236 6.85 11.87 -16.41
N LYS A 237 7.65 12.68 -17.11
CA LYS A 237 8.68 12.17 -18.03
C LYS A 237 9.73 11.34 -17.29
N GLU A 238 10.13 11.78 -16.11
CA GLU A 238 11.02 10.98 -15.26
C GLU A 238 10.37 9.65 -14.84
N ALA A 239 9.13 9.69 -14.35
CA ALA A 239 8.38 8.50 -13.96
C ALA A 239 8.25 7.52 -15.12
N TYR A 240 7.93 7.99 -16.33
CA TYR A 240 7.91 7.18 -17.55
C TYR A 240 9.27 6.52 -17.79
N SER A 241 10.37 7.28 -17.76
CA SER A 241 11.71 6.72 -17.98
C SER A 241 12.10 5.64 -16.97
N LYS A 242 11.62 5.73 -15.72
CA LYS A 242 11.95 4.76 -14.66
C LYS A 242 11.04 3.54 -14.64
N LEU A 243 9.79 3.70 -15.07
CA LEU A 243 8.75 2.69 -14.91
C LEU A 243 8.32 2.04 -16.22
N LYS A 244 8.72 2.56 -17.40
CA LYS A 244 8.31 1.99 -18.68
C LYS A 244 8.72 0.53 -18.80
N LEU A 245 7.76 -0.28 -19.23
CA LEU A 245 7.97 -1.63 -19.71
C LEU A 245 7.76 -1.62 -21.21
N TYR A 246 8.80 -2.01 -21.95
CA TYR A 246 8.84 -1.87 -23.40
C TYR A 246 8.67 -0.40 -23.82
N LYS A 247 7.45 0.01 -24.16
CA LYS A 247 7.12 1.35 -24.66
C LYS A 247 6.04 2.08 -23.86
N LEU A 248 5.53 1.48 -22.78
CA LEU A 248 4.40 2.02 -22.03
C LEU A 248 4.70 2.00 -20.53
N ALA A 249 4.17 2.97 -19.79
CA ALA A 249 4.20 3.00 -18.33
C ALA A 249 2.77 3.00 -17.77
N SER A 250 2.59 2.39 -16.60
CA SER A 250 1.34 2.48 -15.83
C SER A 250 1.15 3.89 -15.28
N ALA A 251 -0.02 4.48 -15.53
CA ALA A 251 -0.39 5.79 -14.98
C ALA A 251 -0.49 5.74 -13.46
N LYS A 252 -1.02 4.65 -12.90
CA LYS A 252 -1.09 4.40 -11.47
C LYS A 252 0.29 4.28 -10.83
N GLY A 253 1.20 3.50 -11.42
CA GLY A 253 2.59 3.41 -10.95
C GLY A 253 3.30 4.76 -10.99
N ALA A 254 3.16 5.49 -12.10
CA ALA A 254 3.74 6.83 -12.24
C ALA A 254 3.16 7.83 -11.24
N PHE A 255 1.85 7.81 -11.00
CA PHE A 255 1.18 8.66 -10.03
C PHE A 255 1.71 8.46 -8.60
N LEU A 256 1.92 7.20 -8.20
CA LEU A 256 2.51 6.86 -6.89
C LEU A 256 3.95 7.36 -6.79
N TYR A 257 4.75 7.13 -7.82
CA TYR A 257 6.14 7.56 -7.86
C TYR A 257 6.27 9.09 -7.78
N VAL A 258 5.49 9.82 -8.58
CA VAL A 258 5.49 11.29 -8.60
C VAL A 258 5.11 11.85 -7.23
N ASN A 259 4.00 11.41 -6.63
CA ASN A 259 3.59 11.91 -5.32
C ASN A 259 4.59 11.57 -4.20
N GLN A 260 5.27 10.43 -4.29
CA GLN A 260 6.32 10.08 -3.34
C GLN A 260 7.53 11.02 -3.39
N LEU A 261 7.82 11.60 -4.55
CA LEU A 261 8.91 12.57 -4.71
C LEU A 261 8.50 14.00 -4.33
N LEU A 262 7.23 14.34 -4.50
CA LEU A 262 6.70 15.67 -4.21
C LEU A 262 6.46 15.90 -2.70
N LEU A 263 6.02 14.87 -2.00
CA LEU A 263 5.68 14.96 -0.60
C LEU A 263 6.92 15.11 0.30
N PRO A 264 6.82 15.88 1.40
CA PRO A 264 5.59 16.40 1.98
C PRO A 264 5.12 17.76 1.45
N ASN A 265 5.90 18.45 0.61
CA ASN A 265 5.67 19.86 0.32
C ASN A 265 4.61 20.08 -0.76
N LYS A 266 4.59 19.22 -1.78
CA LYS A 266 3.64 19.30 -2.89
C LYS A 266 2.92 17.96 -3.06
N ALA A 267 1.75 17.96 -3.68
CA ALA A 267 1.05 16.75 -4.10
C ALA A 267 0.20 17.01 -5.34
N VAL A 268 -0.10 15.95 -6.08
CA VAL A 268 -0.98 16.02 -7.25
C VAL A 268 -2.15 15.07 -7.08
N GLN A 269 -3.35 15.56 -7.40
CA GLN A 269 -4.57 14.76 -7.41
C GLN A 269 -4.60 13.84 -8.63
N PHE A 270 -5.24 12.67 -8.54
CA PHE A 270 -5.24 11.72 -9.66
C PHE A 270 -6.00 12.25 -10.88
N SER A 271 -7.08 13.01 -10.68
CA SER A 271 -7.81 13.67 -11.76
C SER A 271 -6.97 14.71 -12.52
N ILE A 272 -6.16 15.50 -11.80
CA ILE A 272 -5.23 16.49 -12.38
C ILE A 272 -4.13 15.76 -13.15
N PHE A 273 -3.50 14.75 -12.54
CA PHE A 273 -2.48 13.92 -13.19
C PHE A 273 -3.00 13.29 -14.50
N ARG A 274 -4.22 12.73 -14.47
CA ARG A 274 -4.86 12.13 -15.64
C ARG A 274 -5.17 13.17 -16.72
N ARG A 275 -5.65 14.35 -16.35
CA ARG A 275 -5.90 15.46 -17.28
C ARG A 275 -4.60 15.90 -17.95
N HIS A 276 -3.55 16.08 -17.16
CA HIS A 276 -2.22 16.44 -17.64
C HIS A 276 -1.74 15.48 -18.74
N LEU A 277 -1.84 14.17 -18.51
CA LEU A 277 -1.44 13.17 -19.52
C LEU A 277 -2.25 13.28 -20.82
N LYS A 278 -3.55 13.56 -20.75
CA LYS A 278 -4.39 13.72 -21.94
C LYS A 278 -4.00 14.95 -22.76
N ASP A 279 -3.72 16.05 -22.07
CA ASP A 279 -3.61 17.36 -22.70
C ASP A 279 -2.15 17.66 -23.13
N HIS A 280 -1.15 17.03 -22.50
CA HIS A 280 0.27 17.41 -22.64
C HIS A 280 1.15 16.38 -23.34
N GLY A 281 0.77 15.98 -24.56
CA GLY A 281 1.71 15.28 -25.45
C GLY A 281 1.98 13.81 -25.11
N PHE A 282 1.13 13.17 -24.30
CA PHE A 282 1.16 11.72 -24.09
C PHE A 282 0.06 11.03 -24.89
N LYS A 283 0.31 9.77 -25.27
CA LYS A 283 -0.71 8.86 -25.80
C LYS A 283 -1.16 7.95 -24.66
N LEU A 284 -2.46 7.70 -24.58
CA LEU A 284 -3.06 6.81 -23.58
C LEU A 284 -3.51 5.51 -24.24
N GLU A 285 -3.29 4.40 -23.55
CA GLU A 285 -3.70 3.06 -23.95
C GLU A 285 -4.47 2.38 -22.80
N PRO A 286 -5.43 1.49 -23.09
CA PRO A 286 -6.14 0.76 -22.05
C PRO A 286 -5.20 -0.20 -21.29
N SER A 287 -5.49 -0.41 -19.99
CA SER A 287 -4.84 -1.43 -19.16
C SER A 287 -5.82 -2.58 -18.88
N PHE A 288 -5.29 -3.75 -18.53
CA PHE A 288 -6.10 -4.86 -18.01
C PHE A 288 -6.63 -4.58 -16.59
N ASP A 289 -5.92 -3.76 -15.80
CA ASP A 289 -6.44 -3.24 -14.54
C ASP A 289 -7.44 -2.11 -14.82
N ARG A 290 -8.68 -2.26 -14.35
CA ARG A 290 -9.77 -1.30 -14.58
C ARG A 290 -9.52 0.07 -13.93
N ASP A 291 -8.70 0.08 -12.89
CA ASP A 291 -8.34 1.31 -12.17
C ASP A 291 -7.04 1.94 -12.72
N ASP A 292 -6.53 1.45 -13.84
CA ASP A 292 -5.30 1.92 -14.46
C ASP A 292 -5.47 2.18 -15.96
N PHE A 293 -4.52 2.91 -16.53
CA PHE A 293 -4.32 3.06 -17.96
C PHE A 293 -2.83 3.22 -18.24
N LEU A 294 -2.42 2.87 -19.45
CA LEU A 294 -1.03 2.96 -19.85
C LEU A 294 -0.78 4.27 -20.60
N PHE A 295 0.44 4.80 -20.53
CA PHE A 295 0.80 6.01 -21.25
C PHE A 295 2.25 5.98 -21.77
N ALA A 296 2.50 6.78 -22.81
CA ALA A 296 3.84 7.09 -23.31
C ALA A 296 3.89 8.48 -23.95
N PRO A 297 5.07 9.14 -23.99
CA PRO A 297 5.26 10.33 -24.80
C PRO A 297 4.92 10.04 -26.27
N LYS A 298 4.21 10.94 -26.95
CA LYS A 298 3.81 10.76 -28.36
C LYS A 298 5.00 10.52 -29.31
N GLU A 299 6.18 11.00 -28.94
CA GLU A 299 7.43 10.84 -29.71
C GLU A 299 7.98 9.41 -29.69
N GLU A 300 7.70 8.61 -28.65
CA GLU A 300 8.25 7.26 -28.47
C GLU A 300 7.44 6.16 -29.18
N LEU A 301 6.31 6.52 -29.79
CA LEU A 301 5.39 5.59 -30.47
C LEU A 301 5.38 5.74 -32.00
N LYS A 302 6.34 6.50 -32.55
CA LYS A 302 6.68 6.48 -33.97
C LYS A 302 7.62 5.31 -34.27
#